data_AF-A0A968ZJD8-F1
#
_entry.id   AF-A0A968ZJD8-F1
#
_cell.length_a   1.000
_cell.length_b   1.000
_cell.length_c   1.000
_cell.angle_alpha   90.00
_cell.angle_beta   90.00
_cell.angle_gamma   90.00
#
_symmetry.space_group_name_H-M   'P 1'
#
loop_
_entity.id
_entity.type
_entity.pdbx_description
1 polymer ?
#
loop_
_entity_poly.entity_id
_entity_poly.type
_entity_poly.pdbx_seq_one_letter_code
_entity_poly.pdbx_strand_id
1 'polypeptide(L)'
;MFAEYEQALAYGKIAREHNTGVAGSLFIPTEMFYSSLARMACLNQMSLAQQLQAREDIANCLTKLKHWAKYAPENYQHKCDLIAAELAKYDKRYMDAIEGYDAAIAHARNNEYLQEEAIANELAAKFYLDWGKERIAASYIQEAYSCYARWGAGAKLEQLRYLYYQLLSPIFNPIVNRFIRYPHYPHCPRGLLFRIQPFRIQPFRIQPFRIQPFRRPLLPIQLPIQLPIQRSGVILFSLGRHNLLMLTPILL
;
A
#
# COMPACT_ATOMS: atom_id res chain seq x y z
N MET A 1 3.91 4.25 -0.73
CA MET A 1 4.88 3.24 -0.23
C MET A 1 4.51 2.85 1.21
N PHE A 2 4.59 1.59 1.67
CA PHE A 2 4.11 1.20 3.02
C PHE A 2 5.04 1.59 4.20
N ALA A 3 6.15 2.29 3.93
CA ALA A 3 7.19 2.64 4.91
C ALA A 3 7.96 1.44 5.51
N GLU A 4 7.87 0.26 4.90
CA GLU A 4 8.66 -0.94 5.22
C GLU A 4 10.00 -0.92 4.47
N TYR A 5 10.80 0.12 4.73
CA TYR A 5 11.98 0.43 3.92
C TYR A 5 13.12 -0.59 4.07
N GLU A 6 13.33 -1.15 5.27
CA GLU A 6 14.38 -2.15 5.50
C GLU A 6 14.15 -3.43 4.68
N GLN A 7 12.91 -3.92 4.68
CA GLN A 7 12.51 -5.07 3.87
C GLN A 7 12.64 -4.76 2.37
N ALA A 8 12.24 -3.56 1.94
CA ALA A 8 12.41 -3.12 0.56
C ALA A 8 13.89 -3.13 0.13
N LEU A 9 14.81 -2.70 1.00
CA LEU A 9 16.25 -2.74 0.74
C LEU A 9 16.80 -4.17 0.70
N ALA A 10 16.32 -5.06 1.57
CA ALA A 10 16.71 -6.47 1.56
C ALA A 10 16.29 -7.15 0.25
N TYR A 11 15.04 -6.97 -0.18
CA TYR A 11 14.56 -7.51 -1.45
C TYR A 11 15.26 -6.86 -2.66
N GLY A 12 15.54 -5.56 -2.61
CA GLY A 12 16.32 -4.87 -3.65
C GLY A 12 17.72 -5.45 -3.83
N LYS A 13 18.40 -5.83 -2.72
CA LYS A 13 19.70 -6.49 -2.79
C LYS A 13 19.62 -7.83 -3.53
N ILE A 14 18.65 -8.68 -3.16
CA ILE A 14 18.43 -9.98 -3.80
C ILE A 14 18.11 -9.79 -5.29
N ALA A 15 17.25 -8.82 -5.63
CA ALA A 15 16.92 -8.53 -7.03
C ALA A 15 18.15 -8.15 -7.86
N ARG A 16 19.06 -7.34 -7.30
CA ARG A 16 20.29 -6.92 -8.00
C ARG A 16 21.25 -8.05 -8.29
N GLU A 17 21.33 -9.04 -7.41
CA GLU A 17 22.16 -10.24 -7.61
C GLU A 17 21.72 -11.04 -8.85
N HIS A 18 20.46 -10.89 -9.27
CA HIS A 18 19.89 -11.56 -10.44
C HIS A 18 19.66 -10.65 -11.66
N ASN A 19 20.11 -9.38 -11.61
CA ASN A 19 19.84 -8.39 -12.68
C ASN A 19 20.45 -8.76 -14.05
N THR A 20 21.51 -9.57 -14.07
CA THR A 20 22.17 -9.99 -15.32
C THR A 20 21.26 -10.81 -16.22
N GLY A 21 20.32 -11.58 -15.64
CA GLY A 21 19.35 -12.39 -16.38
C GLY A 21 18.20 -11.62 -17.00
N VAL A 22 18.05 -10.33 -16.67
CA VAL A 22 16.94 -9.46 -17.12
C VAL A 22 17.44 -8.15 -17.74
N ALA A 23 18.67 -8.13 -18.25
CA ALA A 23 19.24 -6.97 -18.92
C ALA A 23 18.33 -6.51 -20.08
N GLY A 24 17.99 -5.21 -20.10
CA GLY A 24 17.06 -4.62 -21.07
C GLY A 24 15.58 -4.65 -20.66
N SER A 25 15.23 -5.23 -19.51
CA SER A 25 13.87 -5.21 -18.97
C SER A 25 13.52 -3.87 -18.30
N LEU A 26 12.23 -3.50 -18.35
CA LEU A 26 11.64 -2.41 -17.56
C LEU A 26 11.76 -2.62 -16.03
N PHE A 27 12.07 -3.85 -15.61
CA PHE A 27 12.30 -4.20 -14.21
C PHE A 27 13.48 -3.43 -13.61
N ILE A 28 14.60 -3.31 -14.35
CA ILE A 28 15.82 -2.70 -13.81
C ILE A 28 15.60 -1.22 -13.46
N PRO A 29 15.08 -0.35 -14.35
CA PRO A 29 14.77 1.03 -14.00
C PRO A 29 13.78 1.15 -12.83
N THR A 30 12.82 0.23 -12.76
CA THR A 30 11.77 0.22 -11.73
C THR A 30 12.33 -0.14 -10.35
N GLU A 31 13.13 -1.22 -10.25
CA GLU A 31 13.82 -1.61 -9.01
C GLU A 31 14.74 -0.50 -8.53
N MET A 32 15.56 0.04 -9.43
CA MET A 32 16.52 1.09 -9.10
C MET A 32 15.83 2.32 -8.50
N PHE A 33 14.71 2.73 -9.10
CA PHE A 33 13.90 3.84 -8.64
C PHE A 33 13.34 3.61 -7.23
N TYR A 34 12.64 2.49 -7.01
CA TYR A 34 12.04 2.20 -5.70
C TYR A 34 13.07 1.95 -4.61
N SER A 35 14.18 1.27 -4.93
CA SER A 35 15.32 1.11 -4.03
C SER A 35 15.91 2.46 -3.63
N SER A 36 16.04 3.41 -4.58
CA SER A 36 16.56 4.75 -4.28
C SER A 36 15.64 5.52 -3.33
N LEU A 37 14.32 5.47 -3.55
CA LEU A 37 13.34 6.08 -2.63
C LEU A 37 13.40 5.45 -1.23
N ALA A 38 13.52 4.12 -1.15
CA ALA A 38 13.66 3.42 0.14
C ALA A 38 14.95 3.81 0.87
N ARG A 39 16.08 3.92 0.14
CA ARG A 39 17.35 4.41 0.69
C ARG A 39 17.20 5.81 1.25
N MET A 40 16.60 6.72 0.49
CA MET A 40 16.39 8.11 0.92
C MET A 40 15.54 8.21 2.19
N ALA A 41 14.50 7.39 2.31
CA ALA A 41 13.67 7.37 3.51
C ALA A 41 14.41 6.90 4.78
N CYS A 42 15.43 6.06 4.63
CA CYS A 42 16.23 5.53 5.75
C CYS A 42 17.57 6.26 5.99
N LEU A 43 17.95 7.25 5.17
CA LEU A 43 19.28 7.89 5.26
C LEU A 43 19.63 8.34 6.68
N ASN A 44 18.69 9.00 7.37
CA ASN A 44 18.93 9.53 8.72
C ASN A 44 19.10 8.44 9.80
N GLN A 45 18.72 7.20 9.51
CA GLN A 45 18.82 6.05 10.43
C GLN A 45 20.09 5.22 10.19
N MET A 46 20.80 5.49 9.10
CA MET A 46 22.02 4.77 8.71
C MET A 46 23.27 5.36 9.37
N SER A 47 24.31 4.54 9.53
CA SER A 47 25.66 5.02 9.88
C SER A 47 26.25 5.90 8.77
N LEU A 48 27.24 6.74 9.08
CA LEU A 48 27.85 7.64 8.11
C LEU A 48 28.39 6.91 6.86
N ALA A 49 29.05 5.77 7.04
CA ALA A 49 29.55 4.96 5.93
C ALA A 49 28.42 4.44 5.02
N GLN A 50 27.32 3.97 5.63
CA GLN A 50 26.14 3.52 4.89
C GLN A 50 25.42 4.68 4.17
N GLN A 51 25.38 5.87 4.79
CA GLN A 51 24.85 7.06 4.15
C GLN A 51 25.64 7.43 2.90
N LEU A 52 26.99 7.43 2.99
CA LEU A 52 27.85 7.74 1.83
C LEU A 52 27.60 6.75 0.69
N GLN A 53 27.57 5.45 0.98
CA GLN A 53 27.27 4.43 -0.03
C GLN A 53 25.87 4.59 -0.62
N ALA A 54 24.87 4.87 0.22
CA ALA A 54 23.50 5.09 -0.24
C ALA A 54 23.41 6.31 -1.17
N ARG A 55 24.11 7.41 -0.86
CA ARG A 55 24.16 8.61 -1.73
C ARG A 55 24.81 8.31 -3.07
N GLU A 56 25.88 7.53 -3.09
CA GLU A 56 26.53 7.10 -4.32
C GLU A 56 25.59 6.23 -5.18
N ASP A 57 24.91 5.25 -4.57
CA ASP A 57 23.91 4.42 -5.24
C ASP A 57 22.79 5.25 -5.87
N ILE A 58 22.26 6.24 -5.13
CA ILE A 58 21.20 7.14 -5.60
C ILE A 58 21.71 8.03 -6.75
N ALA A 59 22.93 8.57 -6.65
CA ALA A 59 23.52 9.38 -7.71
C ALA A 59 23.75 8.59 -9.00
N ASN A 60 24.19 7.33 -8.88
CA ASN A 60 24.32 6.39 -10.00
C ASN A 60 22.95 6.07 -10.62
N CYS A 61 21.92 5.87 -9.79
CA CYS A 61 20.55 5.68 -10.26
C CYS A 61 20.06 6.89 -11.06
N LEU A 62 20.22 8.10 -10.52
CA LEU A 62 19.82 9.33 -11.19
C LEU A 62 20.54 9.52 -12.52
N THR A 63 21.85 9.21 -12.57
CA THR A 63 22.64 9.31 -13.82
C THR A 63 22.11 8.38 -14.91
N LYS A 64 21.78 7.13 -14.55
CA LYS A 64 21.21 6.16 -15.51
C LYS A 64 19.80 6.54 -15.95
N LEU A 65 18.94 6.95 -15.01
CA LEU A 65 17.59 7.43 -15.34
C LEU A 65 17.64 8.64 -16.27
N LYS A 66 18.53 9.61 -16.02
CA LYS A 66 18.75 10.76 -16.90
C LYS A 66 19.22 10.34 -18.28
N HIS A 67 20.08 9.33 -18.37
CA HIS A 67 20.50 8.80 -19.67
C HIS A 67 19.32 8.20 -20.44
N TRP A 68 18.46 7.41 -19.78
CA TRP A 68 17.28 6.82 -20.42
C TRP A 68 16.20 7.87 -20.76
N ALA A 69 16.02 8.89 -19.91
CA ALA A 69 15.09 9.99 -20.15
C ALA A 69 15.44 10.81 -21.41
N LYS A 70 16.71 10.79 -21.87
CA LYS A 70 17.07 11.40 -23.17
C LYS A 70 16.42 10.71 -24.37
N TYR A 71 16.12 9.41 -24.24
CA TYR A 71 15.57 8.60 -25.33
C TYR A 71 14.07 8.34 -25.18
N ALA A 72 13.57 8.27 -23.95
CA ALA A 72 12.16 8.04 -23.64
C ALA A 72 11.73 8.84 -22.40
N PRO A 73 11.63 10.18 -22.50
CA PRO A 73 11.27 11.04 -21.37
C PRO A 73 9.92 10.67 -20.75
N GLU A 74 8.96 10.22 -21.54
CA GLU A 74 7.64 9.74 -21.10
C GLU A 74 7.72 8.62 -20.05
N ASN A 75 8.76 7.77 -20.12
CA ASN A 75 8.91 6.60 -19.25
C ASN A 75 9.78 6.88 -18.02
N TYR A 76 10.67 7.88 -18.07
CA TYR A 76 11.74 8.04 -17.09
C TYR A 76 11.86 9.44 -16.50
N GLN A 77 11.27 10.48 -17.10
CA GLN A 77 11.45 11.85 -16.64
C GLN A 77 10.88 12.06 -15.24
N HIS A 78 9.66 11.59 -14.97
CA HIS A 78 9.03 11.68 -13.64
C HIS A 78 9.84 10.97 -12.54
N LYS A 79 10.51 9.86 -12.87
CA LYS A 79 11.41 9.17 -11.95
C LYS A 79 12.66 10.00 -11.64
N CYS A 80 13.23 10.65 -12.66
CA CYS A 80 14.37 11.55 -12.51
C CYS A 80 14.02 12.72 -11.59
N ASP A 81 12.90 13.37 -11.89
CA ASP A 81 12.43 14.56 -11.18
C ASP A 81 12.16 14.25 -9.71
N LEU A 82 11.52 13.12 -9.42
CA LEU A 82 11.22 12.73 -8.05
C LEU A 82 12.48 12.41 -7.23
N ILE A 83 13.45 11.71 -7.81
CA ILE A 83 14.73 11.45 -7.12
C ILE A 83 15.50 12.76 -6.91
N ALA A 84 15.51 13.65 -7.91
CA ALA A 84 16.15 14.95 -7.78
C ALA A 84 15.49 15.81 -6.69
N ALA A 85 14.16 15.78 -6.59
CA ALA A 85 13.40 16.48 -5.55
C ALA A 85 13.75 16.00 -4.14
N GLU A 86 13.79 14.67 -3.93
CA GLU A 86 14.15 14.09 -2.63
C GLU A 86 15.61 14.41 -2.24
N LEU A 87 16.54 14.41 -3.20
CA LEU A 87 17.93 14.85 -2.96
C LEU A 87 17.99 16.33 -2.60
N ALA A 88 17.28 17.19 -3.33
CA ALA A 88 17.20 18.62 -3.04
C ALA A 88 16.62 18.89 -1.65
N LYS A 89 15.56 18.15 -1.26
CA LYS A 89 15.01 18.19 0.11
C LYS A 89 16.07 17.84 1.15
N TYR A 90 16.81 16.75 0.94
CA TYR A 90 17.87 16.33 1.84
C TYR A 90 18.97 17.40 1.99
N ASP A 91 19.35 18.04 0.88
CA ASP A 91 20.31 19.15 0.84
C ASP A 91 19.70 20.50 1.30
N LYS A 92 18.44 20.51 1.76
CA LYS A 92 17.69 21.72 2.19
C LYS A 92 17.53 22.78 1.10
N ARG A 93 17.62 22.40 -0.18
CA ARG A 93 17.31 23.25 -1.33
C ARG A 93 15.81 23.18 -1.62
N TYR A 94 15.02 23.89 -0.83
CA TYR A 94 13.57 23.75 -0.85
C TYR A 94 12.91 24.18 -2.15
N MET A 95 13.40 25.23 -2.82
CA MET A 95 12.84 25.67 -4.11
C MET A 95 12.98 24.57 -5.17
N ASP A 96 14.19 24.03 -5.31
CA ASP A 96 14.47 22.93 -6.25
C ASP A 96 13.65 21.68 -5.93
N ALA A 97 13.41 21.40 -4.64
CA ALA A 97 12.57 20.28 -4.22
C ALA A 97 11.10 20.48 -4.65
N ILE A 98 10.55 21.69 -4.45
CA ILE A 98 9.18 22.02 -4.85
C ILE A 98 9.01 21.85 -6.36
N GLU A 99 9.89 22.48 -7.15
CA GLU A 99 9.85 22.39 -8.62
C GLU A 99 9.99 20.94 -9.08
N GLY A 100 10.87 20.17 -8.44
CA GLY A 100 11.04 18.75 -8.74
C GLY A 100 9.81 17.89 -8.42
N TYR A 101 9.13 18.12 -7.30
CA TYR A 101 7.90 17.39 -6.98
C TYR A 101 6.78 17.70 -7.96
N ASP A 102 6.57 18.99 -8.28
CA ASP A 102 5.52 19.40 -9.21
C ASP A 102 5.79 18.87 -10.62
N ALA A 103 7.04 18.91 -11.09
CA ALA A 103 7.45 18.31 -12.35
C ALA A 103 7.22 16.80 -12.37
N ALA A 104 7.62 16.09 -11.31
CA ALA A 104 7.43 14.64 -11.21
C ALA A 104 5.95 14.25 -11.26
N ILE A 105 5.08 14.97 -10.54
CA ILE A 105 3.63 14.74 -10.52
C ILE A 105 3.04 15.01 -11.91
N ALA A 106 3.39 16.12 -12.53
CA ALA A 106 2.87 16.49 -13.85
C ALA A 106 3.30 15.47 -14.93
N HIS A 107 4.56 15.07 -14.95
CA HIS A 107 5.06 14.07 -15.90
C HIS A 107 4.42 12.70 -15.68
N ALA A 108 4.28 12.25 -14.42
CA ALA A 108 3.62 10.98 -14.12
C ALA A 108 2.15 10.99 -14.53
N ARG A 109 1.43 12.09 -14.25
CA ARG A 109 0.03 12.29 -14.63
C ARG A 109 -0.17 12.28 -16.14
N ASN A 110 0.65 13.04 -16.87
CA ASN A 110 0.54 13.18 -18.33
C ASN A 110 0.80 11.86 -19.07
N ASN A 111 1.60 10.97 -18.47
CA ASN A 111 1.94 9.66 -19.04
C ASN A 111 1.21 8.50 -18.31
N GLU A 112 0.17 8.82 -17.53
CA GLU A 112 -0.72 7.84 -16.87
C GLU A 112 -0.05 6.88 -15.88
N TYR A 113 1.11 7.25 -15.32
CA TYR A 113 1.80 6.51 -14.26
C TYR A 113 1.15 6.73 -12.89
N LEU A 114 -0.06 6.21 -12.73
CA LEU A 114 -0.91 6.45 -11.55
C LEU A 114 -0.24 6.10 -10.21
N GLN A 115 0.54 5.01 -10.16
CA GLN A 115 1.25 4.61 -8.94
C GLN A 115 2.33 5.62 -8.57
N GLU A 116 3.02 6.16 -9.56
CA GLU A 116 4.18 7.03 -9.37
C GLU A 116 3.72 8.46 -9.10
N GLU A 117 2.63 8.88 -9.73
CA GLU A 117 1.89 10.08 -9.36
C GLU A 117 1.46 10.02 -7.88
N ALA A 118 0.90 8.89 -7.43
CA ALA A 118 0.48 8.72 -6.03
C ALA A 118 1.67 8.83 -5.06
N ILE A 119 2.81 8.22 -5.41
CA ILE A 119 4.03 8.26 -4.58
C ILE A 119 4.64 9.66 -4.56
N ALA A 120 4.69 10.35 -5.70
CA ALA A 120 5.20 11.72 -5.77
C ALA A 120 4.35 12.68 -4.92
N ASN A 121 3.02 12.57 -5.01
CA ASN A 121 2.10 13.32 -4.14
C ASN A 121 2.27 12.96 -2.65
N GLU A 122 2.44 11.68 -2.30
CA GLU A 122 2.68 11.26 -0.91
C GLU A 122 3.98 11.86 -0.34
N LEU A 123 5.06 11.86 -1.12
CA LEU A 123 6.35 12.42 -0.73
C LEU A 123 6.32 13.95 -0.64
N ALA A 124 5.67 14.62 -1.59
CA ALA A 124 5.46 16.07 -1.55
C ALA A 124 4.64 16.48 -0.31
N ALA A 125 3.56 15.76 -0.01
CA ALA A 125 2.76 15.99 1.18
C ALA A 125 3.61 15.87 2.46
N LYS A 126 4.41 14.81 2.57
CA LYS A 126 5.33 14.62 3.70
C LYS A 126 6.34 15.75 3.83
N PHE A 127 6.93 16.19 2.72
CA PHE A 127 7.84 17.34 2.69
C PHE A 127 7.18 18.61 3.24
N TYR A 128 5.97 18.93 2.79
CA TYR A 128 5.25 20.12 3.27
C TYR A 128 4.83 20.00 4.75
N LEU A 129 4.54 18.79 5.24
CA LEU A 129 4.29 18.56 6.67
C LEU A 129 5.54 18.77 7.51
N ASP A 130 6.68 18.25 7.08
CA ASP A 130 7.97 18.45 7.76
C ASP A 130 8.35 19.95 7.80
N TRP A 131 7.88 20.74 6.83
CA TRP A 131 8.03 22.20 6.80
C TRP A 131 6.92 22.98 7.55
N GLY A 132 5.91 22.31 8.10
CA GLY A 132 4.80 22.95 8.83
C GLY A 132 3.77 23.65 7.93
N LYS A 133 3.68 23.29 6.65
CA LYS A 133 2.72 23.83 5.67
C LYS A 133 1.54 22.89 5.47
N GLU A 134 0.82 22.59 6.53
CA GLU A 134 -0.27 21.59 6.56
C GLU A 134 -1.34 21.81 5.49
N ARG A 135 -1.73 23.07 5.22
CA ARG A 135 -2.74 23.39 4.20
C ARG A 135 -2.32 22.98 2.79
N ILE A 136 -1.03 23.08 2.49
CA ILE A 136 -0.47 22.67 1.19
C ILE A 136 -0.32 21.16 1.18
N ALA A 137 0.19 20.55 2.26
CA ALA A 137 0.27 19.10 2.36
C ALA A 137 -1.08 18.40 2.18
N ALA A 138 -2.17 19.03 2.65
CA ALA A 138 -3.53 18.52 2.50
C ALA A 138 -3.93 18.30 1.04
N SER A 139 -3.57 19.19 0.11
CA SER A 139 -3.92 19.00 -1.30
C SER A 139 -3.18 17.79 -1.89
N TYR A 140 -1.87 17.69 -1.64
CA TYR A 140 -1.07 16.57 -2.17
C TYR A 140 -1.52 15.22 -1.58
N ILE A 141 -1.85 15.14 -0.29
CA ILE A 141 -2.29 13.86 0.30
C ILE A 141 -3.67 13.43 -0.21
N GLN A 142 -4.55 14.37 -0.51
CA GLN A 142 -5.87 14.10 -1.10
C GLN A 142 -5.75 13.59 -2.55
N GLU A 143 -4.82 14.16 -3.33
CA GLU A 143 -4.48 13.69 -4.67
C GLU A 143 -3.85 12.29 -4.62
N ALA A 144 -2.90 12.04 -3.70
CA ALA A 144 -2.31 10.72 -3.48
C ALA A 144 -3.38 9.68 -3.14
N TYR A 145 -4.30 10.02 -2.24
CA TYR A 145 -5.43 9.15 -1.85
C TYR A 145 -6.31 8.81 -3.06
N SER A 146 -6.64 9.81 -3.88
CA SER A 146 -7.44 9.63 -5.09
C SER A 146 -6.73 8.74 -6.12
N CYS A 147 -5.43 8.90 -6.29
CA CYS A 147 -4.63 8.05 -7.18
C CYS A 147 -4.60 6.59 -6.70
N TYR A 148 -4.36 6.36 -5.40
CA TYR A 148 -4.42 5.02 -4.83
C TYR A 148 -5.81 4.39 -4.90
N ALA A 149 -6.87 5.20 -4.81
CA ALA A 149 -8.25 4.74 -4.95
C ALA A 149 -8.55 4.27 -6.37
N ARG A 150 -8.13 5.07 -7.37
CA ARG A 150 -8.22 4.70 -8.80
C ARG A 150 -7.40 3.45 -9.12
N TRP A 151 -6.24 3.28 -8.48
CA TRP A 151 -5.42 2.08 -8.63
C TRP A 151 -6.02 0.84 -7.97
N GLY A 152 -6.89 1.00 -6.96
CA GLY A 152 -7.45 -0.10 -6.18
C GLY A 152 -6.56 -0.57 -5.01
N ALA A 153 -5.63 0.26 -4.53
CA ALA A 153 -4.73 -0.07 -3.43
C ALA A 153 -5.41 0.02 -2.04
N GLY A 154 -6.39 -0.84 -1.76
CA GLY A 154 -7.20 -0.78 -0.53
C GLY A 154 -6.39 -0.72 0.77
N ALA A 155 -5.38 -1.58 0.92
CA ALA A 155 -4.50 -1.56 2.10
C ALA A 155 -3.75 -0.22 2.26
N LYS A 156 -3.37 0.42 1.16
CA LYS A 156 -2.68 1.72 1.19
C LYS A 156 -3.63 2.86 1.56
N LEU A 157 -4.87 2.81 1.08
CA LEU A 157 -5.91 3.77 1.48
C LEU A 157 -6.18 3.73 2.98
N GLU A 158 -6.25 2.53 3.55
CA GLU A 158 -6.41 2.33 4.99
C GLU A 158 -5.23 2.91 5.77
N GLN A 159 -4.00 2.65 5.31
CA GLN A 159 -2.80 3.24 5.91
C GLN A 159 -2.83 4.77 5.86
N LEU A 160 -3.16 5.37 4.71
CA LEU A 160 -3.24 6.83 4.57
C LEU A 160 -4.33 7.43 5.44
N ARG A 161 -5.50 6.77 5.53
CA ARG A 161 -6.59 7.20 6.40
C ARG A 161 -6.20 7.20 7.87
N TYR A 162 -5.43 6.19 8.30
CA TYR A 162 -4.93 6.12 9.67
C TYR A 162 -3.91 7.23 9.96
N LEU A 163 -2.94 7.43 9.07
CA LEU A 163 -1.84 8.40 9.27
C LEU A 163 -2.27 9.86 9.12
N TYR A 164 -3.19 10.15 8.19
CA TYR A 164 -3.54 11.51 7.77
C TYR A 164 -5.04 11.80 7.89
N TYR A 165 -5.71 11.22 8.90
CA TYR A 165 -7.15 11.35 9.08
C TYR A 165 -7.65 12.81 9.03
N GLN A 166 -6.94 13.73 9.69
CA GLN A 166 -7.31 15.15 9.72
C GLN A 166 -7.23 15.80 8.34
N LEU A 167 -6.18 15.51 7.56
CA LEU A 167 -5.97 16.07 6.23
C LEU A 167 -6.93 15.47 5.18
N LEU A 168 -7.38 14.23 5.40
CA LEU A 168 -8.32 13.52 4.53
C LEU A 168 -9.79 13.67 4.96
N SER A 169 -10.07 14.22 6.14
CA SER A 169 -11.42 14.47 6.64
C SER A 169 -12.37 15.14 5.62
N PRO A 170 -11.93 16.13 4.81
CA PRO A 170 -12.76 16.74 3.78
C PRO A 170 -13.31 15.77 2.73
N ILE A 171 -12.58 14.69 2.41
CA ILE A 171 -13.01 13.66 1.45
C ILE A 171 -14.11 12.78 2.06
N PHE A 172 -13.97 12.44 3.35
CA PHE A 172 -14.88 11.50 4.02
C PHE A 172 -16.16 12.16 4.53
N ASN A 173 -16.13 13.46 4.80
CA ASN A 173 -17.30 14.21 5.28
C ASN A 173 -17.59 15.43 4.39
N PRO A 174 -18.12 15.21 3.18
CA PRO A 174 -18.40 16.31 2.25
C PRO A 174 -19.54 17.24 2.73
N ILE A 175 -20.32 16.81 3.74
CA ILE A 175 -21.51 17.53 4.21
C ILE A 175 -21.14 18.66 5.18
N VAL A 176 -20.07 18.53 5.97
CA VAL A 176 -19.69 19.55 6.96
C VAL A 176 -18.96 20.75 6.32
N ASN A 177 -18.31 20.56 5.17
CA ASN A 177 -17.60 21.65 4.46
C ASN A 177 -18.47 22.45 3.50
N ARG A 178 -19.68 21.98 3.21
CA ARG A 178 -20.72 22.80 2.59
C ARG A 178 -21.44 23.45 3.75
N PHE A 179 -21.14 24.72 4.07
CA PHE A 179 -22.02 25.52 4.91
C PHE A 179 -23.43 25.44 4.31
N ILE A 180 -24.26 24.53 4.84
CA ILE A 180 -25.68 24.52 4.56
C ILE A 180 -26.18 25.76 5.30
N ARG A 181 -26.20 26.91 4.61
CA ARG A 181 -27.22 27.90 4.91
C ARG A 181 -28.51 27.15 4.66
N TYR A 182 -29.17 26.71 5.73
CA TYR A 182 -30.52 26.21 5.61
C TYR A 182 -31.30 27.25 4.80
N PRO A 183 -31.97 26.86 3.70
CA PRO A 183 -32.81 27.81 2.99
C PRO A 183 -33.78 28.38 4.01
N HIS A 184 -33.76 29.71 4.14
CA HIS A 184 -34.63 30.43 5.04
C HIS A 184 -36.06 30.18 4.54
N TYR A 185 -36.74 29.19 5.12
CA TYR A 185 -38.13 28.91 4.78
C TYR A 185 -38.96 30.10 5.27
N PRO A 186 -39.67 30.84 4.39
CA PRO A 186 -40.38 32.07 4.79
C PRO A 186 -41.59 31.81 5.70
N HIS A 187 -41.90 30.57 6.04
CA HIS A 187 -43.11 30.17 6.74
C HIS A 187 -42.79 29.12 7.81
N CYS A 188 -42.12 29.51 8.88
CA CYS A 188 -42.09 28.73 10.12
C CYS A 188 -42.41 29.68 11.29
N PRO A 189 -43.53 29.49 12.01
CA PRO A 189 -43.89 30.38 13.10
C PRO A 189 -42.85 30.28 14.22
N ARG A 190 -42.41 31.44 14.73
CA ARG A 190 -41.48 31.57 15.85
C ARG A 190 -41.99 30.73 17.03
N GLY A 191 -41.22 29.72 17.47
CA GLY A 191 -41.46 29.12 18.79
C GLY A 191 -41.24 27.62 18.97
N LEU A 192 -40.50 26.89 18.12
CA LEU A 192 -40.10 25.51 18.43
C LEU A 192 -38.58 25.39 18.57
N LEU A 193 -38.12 25.49 19.81
CA LEU A 193 -36.81 24.99 20.24
C LEU A 193 -36.83 23.45 20.10
N PHE A 194 -36.29 22.94 19.00
CA PHE A 194 -35.96 21.51 18.93
C PHE A 194 -34.75 21.25 19.82
N ARG A 195 -35.00 20.67 20.99
CA ARG A 195 -33.95 20.08 21.82
C ARG A 195 -33.35 18.91 21.06
N ILE A 196 -32.19 19.13 20.45
CA ILE A 196 -31.39 18.05 19.87
C ILE A 196 -30.91 17.19 21.05
N GLN A 197 -31.61 16.09 21.34
CA GLN A 197 -31.08 15.06 22.22
C GLN A 197 -29.90 14.43 21.49
N PRO A 198 -28.68 14.39 22.07
CA PRO A 198 -27.58 13.69 21.44
C PRO A 198 -27.98 12.23 21.23
N PHE A 199 -27.82 11.73 20.01
CA PHE A 199 -27.95 10.31 19.70
C PHE A 199 -26.98 9.55 20.61
N ARG A 200 -27.52 8.91 21.64
CA ARG A 200 -26.78 8.02 22.52
C ARG A 200 -26.48 6.77 21.70
N ILE A 201 -25.27 6.65 21.17
CA ILE A 201 -24.78 5.40 20.59
C ILE A 201 -24.86 4.36 21.71
N GLN A 202 -25.84 3.47 21.66
CA GLN A 202 -25.84 2.31 22.54
C GLN A 202 -24.75 1.36 22.04
N PRO A 203 -23.92 0.78 22.92
CA PRO A 203 -22.99 -0.25 22.49
C PRO A 203 -23.78 -1.44 21.94
N PHE A 204 -23.47 -1.85 20.71
CA PHE A 204 -23.95 -3.09 20.13
C PHE A 204 -23.61 -4.24 21.08
N ARG A 205 -24.64 -4.79 21.73
CA ARG A 205 -24.51 -5.99 22.55
C ARG A 205 -24.49 -7.19 21.60
N ILE A 206 -23.31 -7.71 21.31
CA ILE A 206 -23.16 -8.97 20.57
C ILE A 206 -23.82 -10.07 21.42
N GLN A 207 -24.93 -10.64 20.95
CA GLN A 207 -25.45 -11.87 21.53
C GLN A 207 -24.61 -13.05 21.02
N PRO A 208 -24.21 -14.01 21.87
CA PRO A 208 -23.54 -15.20 21.40
C PRO A 208 -24.49 -16.01 20.51
N PHE A 209 -24.06 -16.31 19.28
CA PHE A 209 -24.72 -17.25 18.39
C PHE A 209 -24.82 -18.61 19.07
N ARG A 210 -26.04 -19.02 19.45
CA ARG A 210 -26.32 -20.38 19.93
C ARG A 210 -26.52 -21.28 18.72
N ILE A 211 -25.48 -22.04 18.35
CA ILE A 211 -25.56 -23.06 17.30
C ILE A 211 -26.52 -24.16 17.80
N GLN A 212 -27.67 -24.32 17.15
CA GLN A 212 -28.50 -25.51 17.33
C GLN A 212 -28.02 -26.61 16.38
N PRO A 213 -27.83 -27.86 16.83
CA PRO A 213 -27.49 -28.96 15.94
C PRO A 213 -28.69 -29.32 15.07
N PHE A 214 -28.56 -29.14 13.76
CA PHE A 214 -29.56 -29.55 12.78
C PHE A 214 -29.50 -31.08 12.62
N ARG A 215 -30.37 -31.83 13.32
CA ARG A 215 -30.57 -33.26 13.04
C ARG A 215 -31.40 -33.40 11.76
N ARG A 216 -30.79 -33.88 10.67
CA ARG A 216 -31.54 -34.52 9.56
C ARG A 216 -31.38 -36.04 9.65
N PRO A 217 -32.46 -36.82 9.49
CA PRO A 217 -32.35 -38.27 9.37
C PRO A 217 -31.81 -38.63 7.98
N LEU A 218 -30.85 -39.56 7.94
CA LEU A 218 -30.35 -40.17 6.72
C LEU A 218 -31.41 -41.16 6.18
N LEU A 219 -31.89 -40.93 4.95
CA LEU A 219 -32.60 -41.94 4.17
C LEU A 219 -31.66 -42.51 3.11
N PRO A 220 -31.71 -43.83 2.84
CA PRO A 220 -30.71 -44.52 2.03
C PRO A 220 -30.97 -44.29 0.55
N ILE A 221 -29.95 -43.82 -0.18
CA ILE A 221 -29.96 -43.76 -1.64
C ILE A 221 -29.45 -45.11 -2.16
N GLN A 222 -30.35 -45.90 -2.74
CA GLN A 222 -29.99 -47.05 -3.58
C GLN A 222 -29.47 -46.53 -4.94
N LEU A 223 -28.23 -46.89 -5.29
CA LEU A 223 -27.66 -46.70 -6.63
C LEU A 223 -27.73 -48.05 -7.37
N PRO A 224 -28.30 -48.13 -8.59
CA PRO A 224 -28.12 -49.28 -9.44
C PRO A 224 -26.79 -49.19 -10.20
N ILE A 225 -26.11 -50.33 -10.17
CA ILE A 225 -24.81 -50.71 -10.72
C ILE A 225 -24.81 -50.70 -12.25
N GLN A 226 -23.65 -50.46 -12.90
CA GLN A 226 -22.97 -51.38 -13.86
C GLN A 226 -21.66 -50.75 -14.39
N LEU A 227 -20.54 -51.36 -13.99
CA LEU A 227 -19.21 -51.26 -14.60
C LEU A 227 -19.08 -52.25 -15.77
N PRO A 228 -18.20 -52.02 -16.75
CA PRO A 228 -17.53 -53.11 -17.43
C PRO A 228 -16.12 -53.33 -16.87
N ILE A 229 -15.81 -54.60 -16.66
CA ILE A 229 -14.59 -55.18 -16.11
C ILE A 229 -13.59 -55.47 -17.24
N GLN A 230 -12.30 -55.18 -17.04
CA GLN A 230 -11.16 -56.05 -17.40
C GLN A 230 -10.01 -55.79 -16.41
N ARG A 231 -9.79 -56.69 -15.43
CA ARG A 231 -8.69 -57.71 -15.32
C ARG A 231 -7.29 -57.11 -15.58
N SER A 232 -6.39 -57.06 -14.59
CA SER A 232 -5.66 -58.21 -14.01
C SER A 232 -4.97 -57.79 -12.69
N GLY A 233 -5.21 -58.45 -11.55
CA GLY A 233 -4.31 -59.42 -10.88
C GLY A 233 -3.41 -58.70 -9.84
N VAL A 234 -3.20 -59.06 -8.57
CA VAL A 234 -3.19 -60.30 -7.76
C VAL A 234 -3.24 -59.83 -6.27
N ILE A 235 -4.26 -60.15 -5.46
CA ILE A 235 -4.29 -61.15 -4.34
C ILE A 235 -3.26 -60.88 -3.20
N LEU A 236 -3.68 -60.27 -2.07
CA LEU A 236 -3.97 -60.84 -0.71
C LEU A 236 -2.71 -61.04 0.18
N PHE A 237 -2.65 -60.96 1.52
CA PHE A 237 -3.53 -61.01 2.71
C PHE A 237 -2.89 -60.05 3.78
N SER A 238 -3.60 -59.22 4.57
CA SER A 238 -4.46 -59.48 5.75
C SER A 238 -3.75 -59.81 7.08
N LEU A 239 -4.23 -59.14 8.15
CA LEU A 239 -4.09 -59.38 9.60
C LEU A 239 -2.74 -59.01 10.21
N GLY A 240 -2.64 -58.39 11.40
CA GLY A 240 -3.61 -58.08 12.45
C GLY A 240 -2.83 -57.62 13.69
N ARG A 241 -3.51 -56.82 14.52
CA ARG A 241 -3.20 -56.34 15.89
C ARG A 241 -2.05 -57.03 16.64
N HIS A 242 -1.22 -56.25 17.35
CA HIS A 242 -1.25 -56.13 18.83
C HIS A 242 -0.01 -55.39 19.36
N ASN A 243 -0.24 -54.43 20.30
CA ASN A 243 0.57 -54.11 21.50
C ASN A 243 2.04 -53.65 21.29
N LEU A 244 2.70 -52.84 22.12
CA LEU A 244 2.48 -52.05 23.34
C LEU A 244 3.83 -51.28 23.53
N LEU A 245 3.80 -50.15 24.23
CA LEU A 245 4.91 -49.60 25.07
C LEU A 245 6.14 -49.02 24.32
N MET A 246 6.31 -47.70 24.38
CA MET A 246 7.14 -46.99 25.39
C MET A 246 8.64 -47.13 25.13
N LEU A 247 9.29 -46.02 24.77
CA LEU A 247 10.42 -45.39 25.48
C LEU A 247 11.29 -44.57 24.52
N THR A 248 11.25 -43.25 24.72
CA THR A 248 12.42 -42.38 24.57
C THR A 248 13.61 -42.93 25.38
N PRO A 249 14.85 -42.62 25.00
CA PRO A 249 15.52 -41.60 25.78
C PRO A 249 16.37 -40.60 24.99
N ILE A 250 16.46 -39.44 25.65
CA ILE A 250 17.37 -38.30 25.53
C ILE A 250 18.77 -38.66 26.08
N LEU A 251 19.78 -37.85 25.71
CA LEU A 251 21.21 -37.77 26.10
C LEU A 251 22.17 -38.65 25.28
N LEU A 252 23.20 -38.11 24.63
CA LEU A 252 24.09 -36.97 24.97
C LEU A 252 24.21 -35.94 23.84
#